data_AF-A0A7W6BBG2-F1
#
_entry.id   AF-A0A7W6BBG2-F1
#
_cell.length_a   1.000
_cell.length_b   1.000
_cell.length_c   1.000
_cell.angle_alpha   90.00
_cell.angle_beta   90.00
_cell.angle_gamma   90.00
#
_symmetry.space_group_name_H-M   'P 1'
#
loop_
_entity.id
_entity.type
_entity.pdbx_description
1 polymer ?
#
loop_
_entity_poly.entity_id
_entity_poly.type
_entity_poly.pdbx_seq_one_letter_code
_entity_poly.pdbx_strand_id
1 'polypeptide(L)'
;MMTRDTVRRSFNCDAIIDPVALSEMRASLEALVRAYGDLLAVYSFMHLALREKSMRILVGELADRAAEIKRSIRHAWPVALGFTRDAHGVVHLENTDRLLVEADGHLQRGVFSSDATLLGLLSKAAAELNRSAAILGTTTFDTSACCGRSLFKHGEENHGSTFDLGA
;
A
#
# COMPACT_ATOMS: atom_id res chain seq x y z
N MET A 1 -32.67 -34.19 10.07
CA MET A 1 -32.59 -33.39 8.84
C MET A 1 -32.71 -31.93 9.26
N MET A 2 -31.56 -31.25 9.42
CA MET A 2 -31.49 -29.90 10.00
C MET A 2 -31.69 -28.84 8.92
N THR A 3 -32.74 -28.03 9.05
CA THR A 3 -32.92 -26.78 8.32
C THR A 3 -31.97 -25.73 8.89
N ARG A 4 -30.94 -25.38 8.12
CA ARG A 4 -30.08 -24.23 8.41
C ARG A 4 -30.84 -22.97 8.05
N ASP A 5 -31.45 -22.34 9.05
CA ASP A 5 -31.91 -20.96 8.96
C ASP A 5 -30.68 -20.05 8.80
N THR A 6 -30.46 -19.58 7.58
CA THR A 6 -29.56 -18.46 7.32
C THR A 6 -30.20 -17.21 7.91
N VAL A 7 -29.85 -16.89 9.16
CA VAL A 7 -30.20 -15.62 9.81
C VAL A 7 -29.59 -14.49 8.99
N ARG A 8 -30.41 -13.94 8.09
CA ARG A 8 -30.15 -12.69 7.38
C ARG A 8 -30.14 -11.60 8.46
N ARG A 9 -28.96 -11.19 8.91
CA ARG A 9 -28.82 -10.07 9.85
C ARG A 9 -29.49 -8.84 9.22
N SER A 10 -30.64 -8.47 9.78
CA SER A 10 -31.39 -7.29 9.44
C SER A 10 -30.53 -6.05 9.69
N PHE A 11 -30.30 -5.25 8.65
CA PHE A 11 -29.70 -3.92 8.80
C PHE A 11 -30.58 -3.10 9.73
N ASN A 12 -30.05 -2.76 10.90
CA ASN A 12 -30.70 -1.86 11.86
C ASN A 12 -30.16 -0.45 11.61
N CYS A 13 -31.03 0.47 11.18
CA CYS A 13 -30.68 1.86 10.88
C CYS A 13 -30.41 2.71 12.14
N ASP A 14 -30.56 2.17 13.35
CA ASP A 14 -30.54 2.94 14.60
C ASP A 14 -29.22 2.92 15.39
N ALA A 15 -28.09 2.60 14.75
CA ALA A 15 -26.81 2.88 15.40
C ALA A 15 -26.50 4.38 15.22
N ILE A 16 -26.91 5.20 16.19
CA ILE A 16 -26.28 6.51 16.44
C ILE A 16 -24.81 6.18 16.70
N ILE A 17 -23.97 6.30 15.68
CA ILE A 17 -22.54 6.14 15.83
C ILE A 17 -22.08 7.38 16.57
N ASP A 18 -21.51 7.19 17.76
CA ASP A 18 -20.80 8.24 18.48
C ASP A 18 -19.84 8.94 17.50
N PRO A 19 -19.99 10.25 17.25
CA PRO A 19 -19.10 11.01 16.37
C PRO A 19 -17.62 10.83 16.72
N VAL A 20 -17.30 10.61 17.99
CA VAL A 20 -15.94 10.31 18.46
C VAL A 20 -15.48 8.96 17.94
N ALA A 21 -16.29 7.91 18.09
CA ALA A 21 -15.97 6.57 17.58
C ALA A 21 -15.84 6.56 16.04
N LEU A 22 -16.64 7.36 15.32
CA LEU A 22 -16.50 7.53 13.87
C LEU A 22 -15.17 8.20 13.48
N SER A 23 -14.77 9.22 14.24
CA SER A 23 -13.50 9.92 14.04
C SER A 23 -12.30 9.01 14.34
N GLU A 24 -12.35 8.24 15.42
CA GLU A 24 -11.29 7.28 15.79
C GLU A 24 -11.17 6.14 14.78
N MET A 25 -12.29 5.64 14.26
CA MET A 25 -12.33 4.65 13.19
C MET A 25 -11.63 5.19 11.93
N ARG A 26 -11.99 6.40 11.51
CA ARG A 26 -11.38 7.05 10.35
C ARG A 26 -9.88 7.22 10.56
N ALA A 27 -9.46 7.71 11.72
CA ALA A 27 -8.05 7.89 12.04
C ALA A 27 -7.28 6.56 12.00
N SER A 28 -7.88 5.47 12.47
CA SER A 28 -7.30 4.12 12.42
C SER A 28 -7.11 3.63 10.98
N LEU A 29 -8.10 3.84 10.12
CA LEU A 29 -8.01 3.48 8.69
C LEU A 29 -6.97 4.35 7.96
N GLU A 30 -6.91 5.65 8.24
CA GLU A 30 -5.88 6.51 7.68
C GLU A 30 -4.46 6.10 8.13
N ALA A 31 -4.31 5.69 9.41
CA ALA A 31 -3.03 5.17 9.90
C ALA A 31 -2.61 3.88 9.18
N LEU A 32 -3.56 3.00 8.87
CA LEU A 32 -3.32 1.79 8.09
C LEU A 32 -2.93 2.09 6.65
N VAL A 33 -3.61 3.04 6.00
CA VAL A 33 -3.24 3.50 4.65
C VAL A 33 -1.79 4.01 4.64
N ARG A 34 -1.40 4.80 5.63
CA ARG A 34 -0.02 5.30 5.77
C ARG A 34 0.97 4.15 5.98
N ALA A 35 0.67 3.22 6.88
CA ALA A 35 1.54 2.08 7.16
C ALA A 35 1.75 1.18 5.93
N TYR A 36 0.71 0.91 5.13
CA TYR A 36 0.89 0.19 3.87
C TYR A 36 1.65 0.99 2.82
N GLY A 37 1.48 2.32 2.79
CA GLY A 37 2.28 3.19 1.93
C GLY A 37 3.77 3.09 2.25
N ASP A 38 4.12 3.12 3.54
CA ASP A 38 5.50 2.94 4.00
C ASP A 38 6.03 1.55 3.65
N LEU A 39 5.23 0.49 3.85
CA LEU A 39 5.62 -0.87 3.51
C LEU A 39 5.88 -1.03 1.99
N LEU A 40 5.01 -0.47 1.16
CA LEU A 40 5.14 -0.46 -0.28
C LEU A 40 6.43 0.25 -0.72
N ALA A 41 6.76 1.39 -0.11
CA ALA A 41 8.01 2.11 -0.37
C ALA A 41 9.23 1.25 0.00
N VAL A 42 9.23 0.65 1.18
CA VAL A 42 10.31 -0.25 1.62
C VAL A 42 10.50 -1.42 0.66
N TYR A 43 9.43 -2.09 0.22
CA TYR A 43 9.53 -3.17 -0.76
C TYR A 43 10.03 -2.73 -2.12
N SER A 44 9.67 -1.52 -2.55
CA SER A 44 10.20 -0.93 -3.79
C SER A 44 11.72 -0.67 -3.68
N PHE A 45 12.18 -0.16 -2.53
CA PHE A 45 13.61 0.01 -2.27
C PHE A 45 14.34 -1.32 -2.12
N MET A 46 13.73 -2.34 -1.51
CA MET A 46 14.30 -3.69 -1.45
C MET A 46 14.49 -4.28 -2.84
N HIS A 47 13.48 -4.16 -3.71
CA HIS A 47 13.59 -4.55 -5.12
C HIS A 47 14.77 -3.84 -5.80
N LEU A 48 14.92 -2.52 -5.62
CA LEU A 48 16.03 -1.77 -6.19
C LEU A 48 17.39 -2.22 -5.63
N ALA A 49 17.49 -2.42 -4.31
CA ALA A 49 18.71 -2.83 -3.62
C ALA A 49 19.17 -4.24 -4.01
N LEU A 50 18.24 -5.13 -4.35
CA LEU A 50 18.57 -6.47 -4.86
C LEU A 50 19.19 -6.43 -6.27
N ARG A 51 18.82 -5.43 -7.08
CA ARG A 51 19.35 -5.25 -8.45
C ARG A 51 20.69 -4.54 -8.46
N GLU A 52 20.88 -3.56 -7.59
CA GLU A 52 22.08 -2.74 -7.54
C GLU A 52 23.11 -3.32 -6.55
N LYS A 53 24.28 -3.75 -7.06
CA LYS A 53 25.33 -4.38 -6.24
C LYS A 53 25.79 -3.50 -5.07
N SER A 54 25.84 -2.18 -5.27
CA SER A 54 26.25 -1.20 -4.26
C SER A 54 25.28 -1.08 -3.09
N MET A 55 24.01 -1.47 -3.27
CA MET A 55 22.95 -1.32 -2.27
C MET A 55 22.59 -2.63 -1.56
N ARG A 56 23.21 -3.76 -1.91
CA ARG A 56 22.91 -5.06 -1.30
C ARG A 56 23.01 -5.10 0.23
N ILE A 57 23.92 -4.30 0.80
CA ILE A 57 24.08 -4.18 2.25
C ILE A 57 22.84 -3.60 2.95
N LEU A 58 22.04 -2.79 2.25
CA LEU A 58 20.83 -2.15 2.77
C LEU A 58 19.63 -3.11 2.84
N VAL A 59 19.70 -4.26 2.17
CA VAL A 59 18.57 -5.21 2.11
C VAL A 59 18.19 -5.71 3.50
N GLY A 60 19.17 -5.92 4.38
CA GLY A 60 18.91 -6.33 5.77
C GLY A 60 18.15 -5.26 6.55
N GLU A 61 18.62 -4.01 6.53
CA GLU A 61 17.98 -2.88 7.22
C GLU A 61 16.55 -2.64 6.69
N LEU A 62 16.36 -2.73 5.38
CA LEU A 62 15.05 -2.62 4.76
C LEU A 62 14.12 -3.78 5.16
N ALA A 63 14.63 -5.00 5.29
CA ALA A 63 13.86 -6.16 5.75
C ALA A 63 13.43 -5.99 7.22
N ASP A 64 14.31 -5.50 8.08
CA ASP A 64 14.01 -5.21 9.48
C ASP A 64 12.93 -4.12 9.60
N ARG A 65 13.06 -3.06 8.79
CA ARG A 65 12.05 -1.99 8.72
C ARG A 65 10.70 -2.51 8.22
N ALA A 66 10.69 -3.36 7.20
CA ALA A 66 9.46 -4.00 6.73
C ALA A 66 8.81 -4.87 7.82
N ALA A 67 9.61 -5.63 8.58
CA ALA A 67 9.11 -6.45 9.68
C ALA A 67 8.49 -5.61 10.80
N GLU A 68 9.06 -4.44 11.09
CA GLU A 68 8.49 -3.47 12.04
C GLU A 68 7.13 -2.94 11.58
N ILE A 69 7.04 -2.48 10.33
CA ILE A 69 5.80 -1.96 9.76
C ILE A 69 4.71 -3.04 9.74
N LYS A 70 5.06 -4.28 9.33
CA LYS A 70 4.13 -5.43 9.35
C LYS A 70 3.60 -5.72 10.75
N ARG A 71 4.42 -5.59 11.80
CA ARG A 71 3.96 -5.74 13.19
C ARG A 71 2.94 -4.64 13.54
N SER A 72 3.23 -3.39 13.21
CA SER A 72 2.31 -2.27 13.46
C SER A 72 0.96 -2.45 12.75
N ILE A 73 0.96 -2.86 11.47
CA ILE A 73 -0.25 -3.17 10.70
C ILE A 73 -1.07 -4.26 11.39
N ARG A 74 -0.43 -5.36 11.79
CA ARG A 74 -1.09 -6.48 12.47
C ARG A 74 -1.79 -6.07 13.77
N HIS A 75 -1.22 -5.11 14.50
CA HIS A 75 -1.83 -4.57 15.71
C HIS A 75 -2.99 -3.61 15.42
N ALA A 76 -2.92 -2.85 14.32
CA ALA A 76 -3.94 -1.88 13.95
C ALA A 76 -5.16 -2.49 13.24
N TRP A 77 -5.03 -3.65 12.58
CA TRP A 77 -6.11 -4.31 11.83
C TRP A 77 -7.35 -4.67 12.66
N PRO A 78 -7.22 -5.35 13.82
CA PRO A 78 -8.38 -5.73 14.65
C PRO A 78 -9.12 -4.51 15.19
N VAL A 79 -8.39 -3.43 15.47
CA VAL A 79 -8.95 -2.15 15.91
C VAL A 79 -9.80 -1.58 14.78
N ALA A 80 -9.27 -1.45 13.57
CA ALA A 80 -10.01 -0.92 12.43
C ALA A 80 -11.27 -1.74 12.08
N LEU A 81 -11.17 -3.07 12.03
CA LEU A 81 -12.29 -3.97 11.71
C LEU A 81 -13.40 -3.96 12.77
N GLY A 82 -13.06 -3.69 14.03
CA GLY A 82 -14.03 -3.59 15.12
C GLY A 82 -15.03 -2.43 14.95
N PHE A 83 -14.70 -1.47 14.08
CA PHE A 83 -15.45 -0.23 13.93
C PHE A 83 -16.10 -0.06 12.54
N THR A 84 -15.63 -0.73 11.48
CA THR A 84 -16.00 -0.37 10.10
C THR A 84 -17.43 -0.78 9.65
N ARG A 85 -18.23 0.20 9.20
CA ARG A 85 -19.42 0.01 8.35
C ARG A 85 -19.13 0.15 6.85
N ASP A 86 -18.04 0.82 6.47
CA ASP A 86 -17.69 1.09 5.07
C ASP A 86 -16.86 -0.06 4.50
N ALA A 87 -17.55 -1.02 3.91
CA ALA A 87 -16.92 -2.22 3.35
C ALA A 87 -16.00 -1.90 2.15
N HIS A 88 -16.22 -0.77 1.44
CA HIS A 88 -15.57 -0.57 0.15
C HIS A 88 -14.10 -0.14 0.28
N GLY A 89 -13.81 0.85 1.14
CA GLY A 89 -12.42 1.27 1.41
C GLY A 89 -11.59 0.17 2.10
N VAL A 90 -12.24 -0.65 2.93
CA VAL A 90 -11.62 -1.79 3.63
C VAL A 90 -11.27 -2.91 2.66
N VAL A 91 -12.12 -3.23 1.68
CA VAL A 91 -11.81 -4.25 0.66
C VAL A 91 -10.54 -3.90 -0.13
N HIS A 92 -10.36 -2.64 -0.49
CA HIS A 92 -9.13 -2.19 -1.16
C HIS A 92 -7.90 -2.31 -0.26
N LEU A 93 -8.05 -2.10 1.04
CA LEU A 93 -7.00 -2.30 2.04
C LEU A 93 -6.65 -3.79 2.22
N GLU A 94 -7.64 -4.68 2.27
CA GLU A 94 -7.44 -6.14 2.30
C GLU A 94 -6.75 -6.64 1.02
N ASN A 95 -7.13 -6.12 -0.15
CA ASN A 95 -6.46 -6.43 -1.40
C ASN A 95 -5.00 -5.95 -1.39
N THR A 96 -4.74 -4.76 -0.84
CA THR A 96 -3.38 -4.23 -0.67
C THR A 96 -2.55 -5.16 0.21
N ASP A 97 -3.08 -5.58 1.36
CA ASP A 97 -2.43 -6.52 2.28
C ASP A 97 -2.04 -7.82 1.57
N ARG A 98 -3.01 -8.45 0.90
CA ARG A 98 -2.80 -9.71 0.18
C ARG A 98 -1.69 -9.60 -0.86
N LEU A 99 -1.69 -8.51 -1.65
CA LEU A 99 -0.68 -8.29 -2.69
C LEU A 99 0.71 -8.04 -2.09
N LEU A 100 0.81 -7.33 -0.96
CA LEU A 100 2.08 -7.06 -0.29
C LEU A 100 2.62 -8.31 0.42
N VAL A 101 1.76 -9.17 0.97
CA VAL A 101 2.17 -10.48 1.50
C VAL A 101 2.75 -11.36 0.38
N GLU A 102 2.13 -11.35 -0.80
CA GLU A 102 2.65 -12.06 -1.96
C GLU A 102 4.02 -11.48 -2.40
N ALA A 103 4.14 -10.15 -2.47
CA ALA A 103 5.39 -9.46 -2.78
C ALA A 103 6.51 -9.76 -1.76
N ASP A 104 6.20 -9.82 -0.46
CA ASP A 104 7.13 -10.23 0.59
C ASP A 104 7.69 -11.62 0.32
N GLY A 105 6.83 -12.57 -0.04
CA GLY A 105 7.23 -13.92 -0.41
C GLY A 105 8.22 -13.95 -1.58
N HIS A 106 8.04 -13.08 -2.56
CA HIS A 106 8.99 -12.92 -3.68
C HIS A 106 10.32 -12.32 -3.23
N LEU A 107 10.29 -11.25 -2.44
CA LEU A 107 11.48 -10.57 -1.93
C LEU A 107 12.33 -11.48 -1.03
N GLN A 108 11.70 -12.25 -0.15
CA GLN A 108 12.39 -13.15 0.79
C GLN A 108 13.00 -14.38 0.11
N ARG A 109 12.42 -14.85 -0.99
CA ARG A 109 12.96 -16.00 -1.71
C ARG A 109 14.30 -15.68 -2.37
N GLY A 110 14.60 -14.41 -2.67
CA GLY A 110 15.87 -13.98 -3.29
C GLY A 110 16.15 -14.58 -4.68
N VAL A 111 15.30 -15.49 -5.15
CA VAL A 111 15.30 -16.03 -6.49
C VAL A 111 14.69 -14.95 -7.38
N PHE A 112 15.35 -14.65 -8.50
CA PHE A 112 14.89 -13.78 -9.58
C PHE A 112 13.60 -14.29 -10.24
N SER A 113 12.55 -14.58 -9.47
CA SER A 113 11.18 -14.64 -9.97
C SER A 113 10.96 -13.33 -10.72
N SER A 114 10.47 -13.41 -11.96
CA SER A 114 10.57 -12.32 -12.92
C SER A 114 10.32 -10.95 -12.29
N ASP A 115 11.25 -10.00 -12.47
CA ASP A 115 11.12 -8.61 -11.97
C ASP A 115 9.74 -8.04 -12.33
N ALA A 116 9.19 -8.43 -13.49
CA ALA A 116 7.85 -8.09 -13.96
C ALA A 116 6.72 -8.57 -13.02
N THR A 117 6.83 -9.76 -12.42
CA THR A 117 5.86 -10.27 -11.44
C THR A 117 5.87 -9.42 -10.18
N LEU A 118 7.05 -9.18 -9.60
CA LEU A 118 7.17 -8.41 -8.36
C LEU A 118 6.73 -6.94 -8.58
N LEU A 119 7.19 -6.30 -9.65
CA LEU A 119 6.73 -4.95 -10.03
C LEU A 119 5.22 -4.92 -10.30
N GLY A 120 4.66 -5.96 -10.91
CA GLY A 120 3.23 -6.10 -11.13
C GLY A 120 2.44 -6.19 -9.83
N LEU A 121 2.94 -6.93 -8.83
CA LEU A 121 2.33 -7.00 -7.50
C LEU A 121 2.38 -5.64 -6.78
N LEU A 122 3.56 -4.99 -6.76
CA LEU A 122 3.74 -3.68 -6.14
C LEU A 122 2.88 -2.61 -6.80
N SER A 123 2.79 -2.60 -8.14
CA SER A 123 1.94 -1.67 -8.89
C SER A 123 0.45 -1.87 -8.58
N LYS A 124 -0.03 -3.12 -8.54
CA LYS A 124 -1.42 -3.42 -8.15
C LYS A 124 -1.70 -3.04 -6.70
N ALA A 125 -0.77 -3.31 -5.78
CA ALA A 125 -0.90 -2.92 -4.38
C ALA A 125 -1.01 -1.39 -4.24
N ALA A 126 -0.17 -0.64 -4.96
CA ALA A 126 -0.25 0.81 -5.02
C ALA A 126 -1.61 1.30 -5.52
N ALA A 127 -2.16 0.68 -6.57
CA ALA A 127 -3.44 1.05 -7.14
C ALA A 127 -4.62 0.78 -6.18
N GLU A 128 -4.62 -0.37 -5.50
CA GLU A 128 -5.60 -0.68 -4.44
C GLU A 128 -5.49 0.30 -3.27
N LEU A 129 -4.28 0.57 -2.79
CA LEU A 129 -4.05 1.51 -1.70
C LEU A 129 -4.51 2.93 -2.04
N ASN A 130 -4.24 3.40 -3.26
CA ASN A 130 -4.72 4.70 -3.75
C ASN A 130 -6.25 4.76 -3.83
N ARG A 131 -6.92 3.68 -4.23
CA ARG A 131 -8.39 3.60 -4.21
C ARG A 131 -8.94 3.71 -2.80
N SER A 132 -8.36 2.99 -1.84
CA SER A 132 -8.76 3.11 -0.44
C SER A 132 -8.54 4.52 0.11
N ALA A 133 -7.37 5.11 -0.16
CA ALA A 133 -7.05 6.46 0.28
C ALA A 133 -8.02 7.51 -0.29
N ALA A 134 -8.35 7.40 -1.58
CA ALA A 134 -9.32 8.27 -2.23
C ALA A 134 -10.72 8.18 -1.60
N ILE A 135 -11.20 6.96 -1.29
CA ILE A 135 -12.49 6.74 -0.61
C ILE A 135 -12.48 7.38 0.78
N LEU A 136 -11.36 7.22 1.50
CA LEU A 136 -11.19 7.82 2.82
C LEU A 136 -10.94 9.34 2.74
N GLY A 137 -10.68 9.92 1.57
CA GLY A 137 -10.28 11.32 1.44
C GLY A 137 -8.95 11.61 2.16
N THR A 138 -8.05 10.64 2.17
CA THR A 138 -6.69 10.76 2.73
C THR A 138 -5.66 10.59 1.62
N THR A 139 -4.42 10.94 1.90
CA THR A 139 -3.31 10.75 0.95
C THR A 139 -2.51 9.51 1.32
N THR A 140 -2.11 8.75 0.30
CA THR A 140 -0.97 7.85 0.41
C THR A 140 0.31 8.69 0.41
N PHE A 141 1.41 8.13 0.94
CA PHE A 141 2.71 8.74 0.71
C PHE A 141 2.94 8.82 -0.81
N ASP A 142 2.95 10.03 -1.36
CA ASP A 142 3.01 10.26 -2.80
C ASP A 142 4.41 9.95 -3.32
N THR A 143 4.63 8.71 -3.74
CA THR A 143 5.87 8.29 -4.40
C THR A 143 5.89 8.64 -5.88
N SER A 144 4.86 9.30 -6.44
CA SER A 144 4.86 9.72 -7.84
C SER A 144 5.98 10.74 -8.13
N ALA A 145 6.42 11.47 -7.11
CA ALA A 145 7.61 12.33 -7.16
C ALA A 145 8.93 11.55 -6.97
N CYS A 146 8.91 10.36 -6.37
CA CYS A 146 10.12 9.66 -5.95
C CYS A 146 10.59 8.57 -6.94
N CYS A 147 9.69 7.83 -7.62
CA CYS A 147 10.11 6.62 -8.37
C CYS A 147 9.37 6.27 -9.67
N GLY A 148 8.52 7.11 -10.29
CA GLY A 148 7.74 6.57 -11.43
C GLY A 148 7.11 7.47 -12.47
N ARG A 149 7.11 8.80 -12.36
CA ARG A 149 6.46 9.63 -13.38
C ARG A 149 7.27 9.81 -14.67
N SER A 150 8.60 9.63 -14.63
CA SER A 150 9.45 9.75 -15.84
C SER A 150 9.57 8.46 -16.67
N LEU A 151 9.25 7.28 -16.10
CA LEU A 151 9.41 6.00 -16.82
C LEU A 151 8.18 5.59 -17.67
N PHE A 152 7.02 6.20 -17.45
CA PHE A 152 5.77 5.84 -18.17
C PHE A 152 5.09 7.00 -18.91
N LYS A 153 5.74 8.17 -18.98
CA LYS A 153 5.24 9.29 -19.79
C LYS A 153 6.25 9.60 -20.89
N HIS A 154 6.27 8.75 -21.92
CA HIS A 154 6.84 9.14 -23.20
C HIS A 154 6.05 10.33 -23.75
N GLY A 155 6.79 11.40 -23.95
CA GLY A 155 6.38 12.72 -24.38
C GLY A 155 7.56 13.64 -24.11
N GLU A 156 8.72 13.27 -24.66
CA GLU A 156 9.90 14.13 -24.70
C GLU A 156 9.50 15.40 -25.44
N GLU A 157 9.24 16.47 -24.69
CA GLU A 157 9.21 17.81 -25.27
C GLU A 157 10.66 18.16 -25.61
N ASN A 158 10.93 18.30 -26.91
CA ASN A 158 12.15 18.87 -27.46
C ASN A 158 12.35 20.28 -26.91
N HIS A 159 12.96 20.41 -25.73
CA HIS A 159 13.52 21.67 -25.26
C HIS A 159 14.92 21.79 -25.82
N GLY A 160 14.98 22.15 -27.11
CA GLY A 160 16.19 22.68 -27.73
C GLY A 160 16.56 23.99 -27.05
N SER A 161 17.33 23.91 -25.98
CA SER A 161 18.01 25.05 -25.36
C SER A 161 19.50 24.80 -25.48
N THR A 162 20.06 25.21 -26.61
CA THR A 162 21.48 25.42 -26.83
C THR A 162 22.04 26.21 -25.65
N PHE A 163 22.92 25.59 -24.85
CA PHE A 163 23.69 26.32 -23.85
C PHE A 163 24.72 27.18 -24.58
N ASP A 164 24.45 28.48 -24.64
CA ASP A 164 25.39 29.50 -25.09
C ASP A 164 26.47 29.66 -24.01
N LEU A 165 27.61 28.99 -24.19
CA LEU A 165 28.81 29.25 -23.42
C LEU A 165 29.48 30.48 -24.04
N GLY A 166 29.00 31.65 -23.61
CA GLY A 166 29.51 32.95 -23.99
C GLY A 166 31.03 33.07 -23.85
N ALA A 167 31.58 33.81 -24.81
CA ALA A 167 32.99 34.06 -25.12
C ALA A 167 33.88 34.53 -23.97
#